data_AF-A0A3D3S4S6-F1
#
_entry.id   AF-A0A3D3S4S6-F1
#
_cell.length_a   1.000
_cell.length_b   1.000
_cell.length_c   1.000
_cell.angle_alpha   90.00
_cell.angle_beta   90.00
_cell.angle_gamma   90.00
#
_symmetry.space_group_name_H-M   'P 1'
#
loop_
_entity.id
_entity.type
_entity.pdbx_description
1 polymer ?
#
loop_
_entity_poly.entity_id
_entity_poly.type
_entity_poly.pdbx_seq_one_letter_code
_entity_poly.pdbx_strand_id
1 'polypeptide(L)'
;GGQNVRLASELTGWDLNLMTEEQAAEKQEAEISGLRQMFVDKLDLDQSVADILVQEGFTSVEEIAFVPVAELLAIEEFDEGLVDELRSRAQNVLLTQEISREEQLGDAEPASDLLEV
;
A
#
# COMPACT_ATOMS: atom_id res chain seq x y z
N GLY A 1 1.33 33.32 -18.26
CA GLY A 1 2.26 33.61 -17.18
C GLY A 1 2.88 32.34 -16.66
N GLY A 2 3.93 31.83 -17.31
CA GLY A 2 4.63 30.60 -16.93
C GLY A 2 6.08 30.82 -16.47
N GLN A 3 6.49 32.09 -16.30
CA GLN A 3 7.87 32.44 -15.94
C GLN A 3 8.12 32.37 -14.43
N ASN A 4 7.09 32.59 -13.60
CA ASN A 4 7.22 32.54 -12.14
C ASN A 4 7.29 31.12 -11.57
N VAL A 5 6.65 30.14 -12.21
CA VAL A 5 6.69 28.73 -11.75
C VAL A 5 8.06 28.11 -12.04
N ARG A 6 8.68 28.44 -13.17
CA ARG A 6 10.02 27.93 -13.54
C ARG A 6 11.10 28.43 -12.57
N LEU A 7 11.07 29.71 -12.18
CA LEU A 7 12.03 30.25 -11.22
C LEU A 7 11.83 29.70 -9.78
N ALA A 8 10.61 29.31 -9.40
CA ALA A 8 10.33 28.77 -8.06
C ALA A 8 10.84 27.32 -7.86
N SER A 9 10.80 26.48 -8.90
CA SER A 9 11.38 25.12 -8.85
C SER A 9 12.92 25.14 -8.83
N GLU A 10 13.55 26.04 -9.59
CA GLU A 10 15.03 26.13 -9.63
C GLU A 10 15.64 26.63 -8.31
N LEU A 11 14.91 27.47 -7.55
CA LEU A 11 15.40 28.02 -6.28
C LEU A 11 15.15 27.13 -5.06
N THR A 12 14.19 26.20 -5.14
CA THR A 12 13.82 25.29 -4.03
C THR A 12 14.28 23.85 -4.25
N GLY A 13 14.56 23.44 -5.50
CA GLY A 13 14.95 22.07 -5.84
C GLY A 13 13.79 21.05 -5.81
N TRP A 14 12.55 21.50 -5.64
CA TRP A 14 11.36 20.65 -5.60
C TRP A 14 10.64 20.73 -6.95
N ASP A 15 10.38 19.57 -7.56
CA ASP A 15 9.60 19.44 -8.79
C ASP A 15 8.11 19.56 -8.43
N LEU A 16 7.53 20.74 -8.63
CA LEU A 16 6.17 21.04 -8.23
C LEU A 16 5.21 20.63 -9.36
N ASN A 17 4.69 19.41 -9.28
CA ASN A 17 3.64 18.93 -10.17
C ASN A 17 2.32 19.68 -9.88
N LEU A 18 1.98 20.69 -10.67
CA LEU A 18 0.69 21.38 -10.60
C LEU A 18 -0.39 20.51 -11.27
N MET A 19 -1.32 20.00 -10.47
CA MET A 19 -2.54 19.34 -10.94
C MET A 19 -3.71 20.32 -10.86
N THR A 20 -4.67 20.23 -11.77
CA THR A 20 -5.97 20.92 -11.60
C THR A 20 -6.77 20.25 -10.48
N GLU A 21 -7.76 20.94 -9.91
CA GLU A 21 -8.66 20.37 -8.89
C GLU A 21 -9.35 19.10 -9.40
N GLU A 22 -9.76 19.09 -10.67
CA GLU A 22 -10.37 17.93 -11.35
C GLU A 22 -9.38 16.75 -11.45
N GLN A 23 -8.14 17.01 -11.87
CA GLN A 23 -7.09 15.98 -11.96
C GLN A 23 -6.69 15.42 -10.59
N ALA A 24 -6.71 16.25 -9.55
CA ALA A 24 -6.44 15.80 -8.18
C ALA A 24 -7.55 14.88 -7.68
N ALA A 25 -8.81 15.24 -7.94
CA ALA A 25 -9.97 14.41 -7.58
C ALA A 25 -9.95 13.05 -8.31
N GLU A 26 -9.73 13.05 -9.63
CA GLU A 26 -9.63 11.81 -10.42
C GLU A 26 -8.50 10.90 -9.93
N LYS A 27 -7.33 11.48 -9.63
CA LYS A 27 -6.20 10.72 -9.11
C LYS A 27 -6.52 10.11 -7.75
N GLN A 28 -7.15 10.88 -6.87
CA GLN A 28 -7.49 10.39 -5.53
C GLN A 28 -8.55 9.28 -5.58
N GLU A 29 -9.55 9.38 -6.47
CA GLU A 29 -10.53 8.32 -6.67
C GLU A 29 -9.87 7.04 -7.21
N ALA A 30 -8.94 7.18 -8.16
CA ALA A 30 -8.16 6.06 -8.68
C ALA A 30 -7.29 5.39 -7.60
N GLU A 31 -6.66 6.18 -6.72
CA GLU A 31 -5.89 5.67 -5.58
C GLU A 31 -6.77 4.88 -4.61
N ILE A 32 -7.91 5.45 -4.21
CA ILE A 32 -8.89 4.80 -3.33
C ILE A 32 -9.39 3.48 -3.94
N SER A 33 -9.72 3.48 -5.23
CA SER A 33 -10.14 2.29 -5.95
C SER A 33 -9.05 1.21 -6.00
N GLY A 34 -7.80 1.64 -6.25
CA GLY A 34 -6.64 0.75 -6.25
C GLY A 34 -6.37 0.13 -4.88
N LEU A 35 -6.45 0.91 -3.80
CA LEU A 35 -6.29 0.42 -2.43
C LEU A 35 -7.37 -0.59 -2.05
N ARG A 36 -8.63 -0.29 -2.39
CA ARG A 36 -9.75 -1.19 -2.18
C ARG A 36 -9.53 -2.53 -2.87
N GLN A 37 -9.17 -2.50 -4.15
CA GLN A 37 -8.91 -3.72 -4.92
C GLN A 37 -7.73 -4.49 -4.35
N MET A 38 -6.67 -3.80 -3.91
CA MET A 38 -5.52 -4.42 -3.26
C MET A 38 -5.94 -5.17 -1.99
N PHE A 39 -6.77 -4.59 -1.14
CA PHE A 39 -7.27 -5.29 0.06
C PHE A 39 -8.16 -6.49 -0.27
N VAL A 40 -9.06 -6.36 -1.25
CA VAL A 40 -9.88 -7.49 -1.72
C VAL A 40 -8.99 -8.63 -2.22
N ASP A 41 -8.01 -8.34 -3.08
CA ASP A 41 -7.17 -9.36 -3.72
C ASP A 41 -6.15 -9.98 -2.75
N LYS A 42 -5.54 -9.17 -1.88
CA LYS A 42 -4.48 -9.63 -0.99
C LYS A 42 -5.05 -10.33 0.23
N LEU A 43 -6.09 -9.79 0.84
CA LEU A 43 -6.65 -10.28 2.10
C LEU A 43 -7.92 -11.12 1.91
N ASP A 44 -8.36 -11.35 0.67
CA ASP A 44 -9.57 -12.12 0.32
C ASP A 44 -10.81 -11.58 1.06
N LEU A 45 -10.95 -10.25 1.06
CA LEU A 45 -12.01 -9.54 1.77
C LEU A 45 -13.19 -9.23 0.86
N ASP A 46 -14.37 -9.17 1.47
CA ASP A 46 -15.52 -8.59 0.81
C ASP A 46 -15.30 -7.10 0.54
N GLN A 47 -15.90 -6.59 -0.55
CA GLN A 47 -15.75 -5.21 -0.97
C GLN A 47 -16.17 -4.21 0.11
N SER A 48 -17.18 -4.53 0.92
CA SER A 48 -17.63 -3.68 2.02
C SER A 48 -16.59 -3.54 3.13
N VAL A 49 -15.84 -4.61 3.43
CA VAL A 49 -14.79 -4.58 4.47
C VAL A 49 -13.58 -3.78 3.95
N ALA A 50 -13.21 -3.98 2.69
CA ALA A 50 -12.17 -3.18 2.05
C ALA A 50 -12.52 -1.68 1.99
N ASP A 51 -13.79 -1.35 1.75
CA ASP A 51 -14.27 0.03 1.73
C ASP A 51 -14.11 0.71 3.08
N ILE A 52 -14.45 0.02 4.17
CA ILE A 52 -14.27 0.53 5.55
C ILE A 52 -12.79 0.80 5.82
N LEU A 53 -11.90 -0.14 5.49
CA LEU A 53 -10.45 0.03 5.69
C LEU A 53 -9.89 1.27 4.96
N VAL A 54 -10.30 1.49 3.70
CA VAL A 54 -9.84 2.66 2.95
C VAL A 54 -10.44 3.96 3.48
N GLN A 55 -11.68 3.94 3.99
CA GLN A 55 -12.32 5.10 4.62
C GLN A 55 -11.63 5.50 5.93
N GLU A 56 -11.19 4.51 6.72
CA GLU A 56 -10.40 4.70 7.93
C GLU A 56 -8.94 5.09 7.63
N GLY A 57 -8.54 5.06 6.35
CA GLY A 57 -7.24 5.56 5.89
C GLY A 57 -6.13 4.50 5.85
N PHE A 58 -6.46 3.22 5.93
CA PHE A 58 -5.48 2.16 5.70
C PHE A 58 -5.03 2.15 4.25
N THR A 59 -3.71 2.07 4.05
CA THR A 59 -3.09 2.10 2.72
C THR A 59 -2.27 0.86 2.40
N SER A 60 -1.96 0.03 3.41
CA SER A 60 -1.14 -1.16 3.22
C SER A 60 -1.55 -2.34 4.10
N VAL A 61 -1.11 -3.54 3.70
CA VAL A 61 -1.36 -4.78 4.45
C VAL A 61 -0.52 -4.84 5.73
N GLU A 62 0.66 -4.22 5.72
CA GLU A 62 1.54 -4.08 6.88
C GLU A 62 0.87 -3.30 8.01
N GLU A 63 0.16 -2.22 7.68
CA GLU A 63 -0.58 -1.44 8.68
C GLU A 63 -1.59 -2.34 9.41
N ILE A 64 -2.35 -3.15 8.69
CA ILE A 64 -3.33 -4.10 9.28
C ILE A 64 -2.62 -5.15 10.15
N ALA A 65 -1.47 -5.67 9.72
CA ALA A 65 -0.74 -6.68 10.47
C ALA A 65 -0.15 -6.15 11.80
N PHE A 66 0.31 -4.89 11.82
CA PHE A 66 1.16 -4.35 12.88
C PHE A 66 0.54 -3.22 13.71
N VAL A 67 -0.58 -2.62 13.29
CA VAL A 67 -1.27 -1.61 14.11
C VAL A 67 -1.83 -2.25 15.39
N PRO A 68 -1.93 -1.51 16.51
CA PRO A 68 -2.55 -2.04 17.72
C PRO A 68 -3.98 -2.53 17.48
N VAL A 69 -4.33 -3.68 18.05
CA VAL A 69 -5.69 -4.27 17.95
C VAL A 69 -6.76 -3.28 18.38
N ALA A 70 -6.47 -2.44 19.37
CA ALA A 70 -7.38 -1.41 19.85
C ALA A 70 -7.76 -0.36 18.78
N GLU A 71 -6.90 -0.11 17.78
CA GLU A 71 -7.21 0.80 16.67
C GLU A 71 -8.16 0.14 15.67
N LEU A 72 -7.93 -1.14 15.34
CA LEU A 72 -8.85 -1.90 14.49
C LEU A 72 -10.22 -2.11 15.16
N LEU A 73 -10.25 -2.30 16.48
CA LEU A 73 -11.48 -2.40 17.27
C LEU A 73 -12.18 -1.06 17.51
N ALA A 74 -11.54 0.06 17.18
CA ALA A 74 -12.20 1.37 17.25
C ALA A 74 -13.17 1.58 16.08
N ILE A 75 -13.02 0.79 15.01
CA ILE A 75 -13.92 0.76 13.85
C ILE A 75 -15.23 0.08 14.29
N GLU A 76 -16.34 0.81 14.25
CA GLU A 76 -17.63 0.37 14.79
C GLU A 76 -18.14 -0.92 14.12
N GLU A 77 -17.81 -1.10 12.84
CA GLU A 77 -18.19 -2.25 12.03
C GLU A 77 -17.35 -3.50 12.30
N PHE A 78 -16.26 -3.41 13.07
CA PHE A 78 -15.34 -4.52 13.32
C PHE A 78 -15.49 -5.09 14.73
N ASP A 79 -15.53 -6.43 14.81
CA ASP A 79 -15.51 -7.17 16.07
C ASP A 79 -14.15 -7.87 16.28
N GLU A 80 -13.91 -8.37 17.50
CA GLU A 80 -12.66 -9.07 17.86
C GLU A 80 -12.36 -10.26 16.93
N GLY A 81 -13.39 -10.98 16.48
CA GLY A 81 -13.21 -12.12 15.59
C GLY A 81 -12.75 -11.71 14.20
N LEU A 82 -13.38 -10.68 13.63
CA LEU A 82 -13.00 -10.10 12.35
C LEU A 82 -11.59 -9.50 12.41
N VAL A 83 -11.26 -8.77 13.49
CA VAL A 83 -9.93 -8.17 13.65
C VAL A 83 -8.84 -9.24 13.73
N ASP A 84 -9.04 -10.31 14.50
CA ASP A 84 -8.08 -11.40 14.59
C ASP A 84 -7.91 -12.12 13.24
N GLU A 85 -9.00 -12.31 12.49
CA GLU A 85 -8.97 -12.88 11.15
C GLU A 85 -8.21 -11.98 10.17
N LEU A 86 -8.52 -10.69 10.13
CA LEU A 86 -7.84 -9.69 9.30
C LEU A 86 -6.34 -9.70 9.55
N ARG A 87 -5.93 -9.69 10.83
CA ARG A 87 -4.51 -9.72 11.21
C ARG A 87 -3.83 -11.00 10.81
N SER A 88 -4.48 -12.14 11.01
CA SER A 88 -3.96 -13.45 10.61
C SER A 88 -3.73 -13.51 9.10
N ARG A 89 -4.72 -13.08 8.30
CA ARG A 89 -4.61 -13.01 6.84
C ARG A 89 -3.50 -12.07 6.40
N ALA A 90 -3.40 -10.89 7.01
CA ALA A 90 -2.35 -9.92 6.71
C ALA A 90 -0.96 -10.50 6.97
N GLN A 91 -0.75 -11.13 8.12
CA GLN A 91 0.53 -11.79 8.44
C GLN A 91 0.86 -12.92 7.46
N ASN A 92 -0.12 -13.73 7.07
CA ASN A 92 0.08 -14.81 6.09
C ASN A 92 0.48 -14.27 4.71
N VAL A 93 -0.14 -13.17 4.28
CA VAL A 93 0.20 -12.51 3.01
C VAL A 93 1.62 -11.98 3.05
N LEU A 94 2.02 -11.30 4.12
CA LEU A 94 3.37 -10.78 4.28
C LEU A 94 4.41 -11.89 4.33
N LEU A 95 4.12 -12.97 5.07
CA LEU A 95 5.00 -14.15 5.11
C LEU A 95 5.17 -14.76 3.71
N THR A 96 4.08 -14.90 2.96
CA THR A 96 4.12 -15.44 1.59
C THR A 96 4.95 -14.55 0.68
N GLN A 97 4.80 -13.22 0.80
CA GLN A 97 5.57 -12.26 0.02
C GLN A 97 7.07 -12.34 0.33
N GLU A 98 7.45 -12.47 1.60
CA GLU A 98 8.86 -12.62 2.00
C GLU A 98 9.45 -13.94 1.50
N ILE A 99 8.69 -15.05 1.58
CA ILE A 99 9.14 -16.34 1.02
C ILE A 99 9.33 -16.23 -0.49
N SER A 100 8.36 -15.68 -1.22
CA SER A 100 8.49 -15.49 -2.68
C SER A 100 9.66 -14.58 -3.04
N ARG A 101 9.97 -13.59 -2.21
CA ARG A 101 11.13 -12.71 -2.39
C ARG A 101 12.44 -13.46 -2.17
N GLU A 102 12.52 -14.31 -1.14
CA GLU A 102 13.69 -15.17 -0.90
C GLU A 102 13.88 -16.18 -2.03
N GLU A 103 12.82 -16.78 -2.55
CA GLU A 103 12.90 -17.70 -3.70
C GLU A 103 13.45 -16.99 -4.96
N GLN A 104 12.99 -15.77 -5.24
CA GLN A 104 13.50 -14.96 -6.34
C GLN A 104 14.98 -14.58 -6.19
N LEU A 105 15.45 -14.39 -4.95
CA LEU A 105 16.86 -14.14 -4.65
C LEU A 105 17.70 -15.42 -4.67
N GLY A 106 17.11 -16.56 -4.33
CA GLY A 106 17.74 -17.88 -4.39
C GLY A 106 17.93 -18.40 -5.82
N ASP A 107 17.05 -18.01 -6.75
CA ASP A 107 17.14 -18.31 -8.19
C ASP A 107 18.03 -17.32 -8.98
N ALA A 108 18.57 -16.28 -8.32
CA ALA A 108 19.58 -15.43 -8.93
C ALA A 108 20.90 -16.23 -9.02
N GLU A 109 21.21 -16.76 -10.21
CA GLU A 109 22.51 -17.37 -10.49
C GLU A 109 23.63 -16.45 -9.96
N PRO A 110 24.60 -16.97 -9.19
CA PRO A 110 25.70 -16.16 -8.70
C PRO A 110 26.38 -15.48 -9.90
N ALA A 111 26.74 -14.20 -9.73
CA ALA A 111 27.36 -13.41 -10.78
C ALA A 111 28.50 -14.20 -11.44
N SER A 112 28.59 -14.16 -12.77
CA SER A 112 29.50 -15.01 -13.56
C SER A 112 30.98 -14.94 -13.12
N ASP A 113 31.38 -13.85 -12.46
CA ASP A 113 32.70 -13.63 -11.86
C ASP A 113 33.03 -14.59 -10.69
N LEU A 114 32.02 -15.23 -10.09
CA LEU A 114 32.16 -16.24 -9.02
C LEU A 114 32.20 -17.68 -9.54
N LEU A 115 31.90 -17.90 -10.84
CA LEU A 115 31.87 -19.22 -11.46
C LEU A 115 33.18 -19.58 -12.19
N GLU A 116 34.07 -18.61 -12.41
CA GLU A 116 35.37 -18.83 -13.03
C GLU A 116 36.46 -19.05 -11.96
N VAL A 117 36.73 -20.32 -11.63
CA VAL A 117 37.97 -20.79 -11.00
C VAL A 117 38.57 -21.96 -11.76
#